data_AF-A0A0U0S1L2-F1
#
_entry.id   AF-A0A0U0S1L2-F1
#
_cell.length_a   1.000
_cell.length_b   1.000
_cell.length_c   1.000
_cell.angle_alpha   90.00
_cell.angle_beta   90.00
_cell.angle_gamma   90.00
#
_symmetry.space_group_name_H-M   'P 1'
#
loop_
_entity.id
_entity.type
_entity.pdbx_description
1 polymer ?
#
loop_
_entity_poly.entity_id
_entity_poly.type
_entity_poly.pdbx_seq_one_letter_code
_entity_poly.pdbx_strand_id
1 'polypeptide(L)' 'MTTQRHCHTQATIAVARKLAERTRVTITTGRPYQLRDTNGDPVTARGAKELIDAHYHVDTRTHPHNRAHTDTMQNSKPAR' A
#
# COMPACT_ATOMS: atom_id res chain seq x y z
N MET A 1 -11.85 12.16 -19.66
CA MET A 1 -10.39 12.05 -19.91
C MET A 1 -9.72 11.61 -18.62
N THR A 2 -9.25 10.37 -18.54
CA THR A 2 -8.62 9.82 -17.33
C THR A 2 -7.12 10.04 -17.36
N THR A 3 -6.63 10.94 -16.50
CA THR A 3 -5.21 11.31 -16.36
C THR A 3 -4.43 10.20 -15.66
N GLN A 4 -4.19 9.09 -16.35
CA GLN A 4 -3.58 7.88 -15.79
C GLN A 4 -2.08 7.81 -16.08
N ARG A 5 -1.26 8.76 -15.60
CA ARG A 5 0.21 8.67 -15.82
C ARG A 5 1.15 9.02 -14.66
N HIS A 6 0.67 9.42 -13.48
CA HIS A 6 1.59 9.79 -12.39
C HIS A 6 1.27 9.21 -11.00
N CYS A 7 0.22 8.40 -10.85
CA CYS A 7 -0.16 7.87 -9.54
C CYS A 7 0.93 6.95 -8.94
N HIS A 8 1.58 6.11 -9.76
CA HIS A 8 2.60 5.17 -9.28
C HIS A 8 3.88 5.89 -8.84
N THR A 9 4.38 6.84 -9.62
CA THR A 9 5.58 7.62 -9.25
C THR A 9 5.32 8.44 -7.99
N GLN A 10 4.15 9.09 -7.89
CA GLN A 10 3.77 9.84 -6.70
C GLN A 10 3.65 8.94 -5.46
N ALA A 11 3.03 7.75 -5.62
CA ALA A 11 2.94 6.77 -4.55
C ALA A 11 4.33 6.30 -4.10
N THR A 12 5.23 5.97 -5.04
CA THR A 12 6.60 5.55 -4.73
C THR A 12 7.37 6.63 -3.99
N ILE A 13 7.31 7.89 -4.44
CA ILE A 13 7.97 9.02 -3.78
C ILE A 13 7.41 9.23 -2.36
N ALA A 14 6.09 9.18 -2.19
CA ALA A 14 5.45 9.33 -0.89
C ALA A 14 5.87 8.22 0.08
N VAL A 15 5.91 6.97 -0.39
CA VAL A 15 6.37 5.81 0.40
C VAL A 15 7.85 5.94 0.76
N ALA A 16 8.72 6.26 -0.21
CA ALA A 16 10.15 6.41 0.02
C ALA A 16 10.45 7.49 1.07
N ARG A 17 9.79 8.65 0.98
CA ARG A 17 9.89 9.73 1.97
C ARG A 17 9.49 9.24 3.37
N LYS A 18 8.37 8.53 3.49
CA LYS A 18 7.90 7.99 4.78
C LYS A 18 8.88 6.97 5.36
N LEU A 19 9.46 6.09 4.54
CA LEU A 19 10.45 5.11 5.00
C LEU A 19 11.73 5.78 5.49
N ALA A 20 12.26 6.76 4.75
CA ALA A 20 13.46 7.50 5.14
C ALA A 20 13.28 8.21 6.49
N GLU A 21 12.13 8.86 6.71
CA GLU A 21 11.82 9.52 7.98
C GLU A 21 11.73 8.52 9.14
N ARG A 22 11.11 7.36 8.92
CA ARG A 22 11.03 6.30 9.94
C ARG A 22 12.41 5.79 10.34
N THR A 23 13.28 5.56 9.35
CA THR A 23 14.67 5.16 9.60
C THR A 23 15.42 6.22 10.40
N ARG A 24 15.30 7.49 10.00
CA ARG A 24 15.92 8.61 10.73
C ARG A 24 15.47 8.65 12.18
N VAL A 25 14.16 8.70 12.44
CA VAL A 25 13.61 8.78 13.81
C VAL A 25 14.03 7.58 14.66
N THR A 26 14.04 6.37 14.08
CA THR A 26 14.46 5.16 14.80
C THR A 26 15.92 5.26 15.23
N ILE A 27 16.81 5.70 14.33
CA ILE A 27 18.24 5.85 14.63
C ILE A 27 18.48 6.99 15.63
N THR A 28 17.82 8.14 15.48
CA THR A 28 18.10 9.33 16.32
C THR A 28 17.49 9.25 17.71
N THR A 29 16.39 8.52 17.89
CA THR A 29 15.70 8.43 19.19
C THR A 29 15.94 7.11 19.91
N GLY A 30 16.50 6.11 19.22
CA GLY A 30 16.66 4.74 19.73
C GLY A 30 15.34 4.00 19.95
N ARG A 31 14.20 4.58 19.56
CA ARG A 31 12.87 3.98 19.72
C ARG A 31 12.46 3.30 18.42
N PRO A 32 12.09 2.00 18.45
CA PRO A 32 11.63 1.31 17.26
C PRO A 32 10.35 1.96 16.72
N TYR A 33 10.23 2.00 15.40
CA TYR A 33 9.02 2.50 14.75
C TYR A 33 7.80 1.65 15.14
N GLN A 34 6.73 2.32 15.57
CA GLN A 34 5.47 1.69 15.96
C GLN A 34 4.40 1.96 14.89
N LEU A 35 3.80 0.90 14.37
CA LEU A 35 2.65 1.01 13.47
C LEU A 35 1.48 1.62 14.24
N ARG A 36 0.80 2.59 13.61
CA ARG A 36 -0.33 3.30 14.20
C ARG A 36 -1.48 3.37 13.21
N ASP A 37 -2.70 3.40 13.72
CA ASP A 37 -3.90 3.58 12.91
C ASP A 37 -4.08 5.05 12.49
N THR A 38 -5.23 5.37 11.90
CA THR A 38 -5.58 6.73 11.47
C THR A 38 -5.80 7.72 12.62
N ASN A 39 -6.15 7.23 13.81
CA ASN A 39 -6.31 8.03 15.02
C ASN A 39 -4.96 8.24 15.72
N GLY A 40 -3.92 7.52 15.30
CA GLY A 40 -2.59 7.56 15.87
C GLY A 40 -2.39 6.53 16.99
N ASP A 41 -3.33 5.62 17.21
CA ASP A 41 -3.23 4.60 18.23
C ASP A 41 -2.30 3.47 17.79
N PRO A 42 -1.51 2.90 18.71
CA PRO A 42 -0.58 1.83 18.36
C PRO A 42 -1.32 0.56 17.94
N VAL A 43 -0.92 0.02 16.80
CA VAL A 43 -1.56 -1.15 16.20
C VAL A 43 -0.67 -2.37 16.36
N THR A 44 -1.25 -3.43 16.94
CA THR A 44 -0.63 -4.77 16.96
C THR A 44 -0.89 -5.50 15.65
N ALA A 45 -0.13 -6.56 15.34
CA ALA A 45 -0.38 -7.36 14.14
C ALA A 45 -1.81 -7.92 14.08
N ARG A 46 -2.36 -8.34 15.23
CA ARG A 46 -3.76 -8.79 15.33
C ARG A 46 -4.74 -7.63 15.11
N GLY A 47 -4.52 -6.50 15.76
CA GLY A 47 -5.37 -5.31 15.60
C GLY A 47 -5.36 -4.76 14.17
N ALA A 48 -4.22 -4.85 13.47
CA ALA A 48 -4.14 -4.49 12.05
C ALA A 48 -5.06 -5.38 11.21
N LYS A 49 -5.07 -6.69 11.48
CA LYS A 49 -5.93 -7.64 10.75
C LYS A 49 -7.42 -7.35 11.01
N GLU A 50 -7.77 -7.07 12.25
CA GLU A 50 -9.14 -6.69 12.65
C GLU A 50 -9.58 -5.39 11.95
N LEU A 51 -8.72 -4.36 11.90
CA LEU A 51 -9.00 -3.12 11.18
C LEU A 51 -9.18 -3.33 9.67
N ILE A 52 -8.34 -4.16 9.05
CA ILE A 52 -8.42 -4.50 7.63
C ILE A 52 -9.75 -5.17 7.32
N ASP A 53 -10.14 -6.16 8.12
CA ASP A 53 -11.38 -6.91 7.94
C ASP A 53 -12.62 -6.02 8.13
N ALA A 54 -12.60 -5.14 9.14
CA ALA A 54 -13.74 -4.28 9.47
C ALA A 54 -13.95 -3.12 8.49
N HIS A 55 -12.88 -2.54 7.95
CA HIS A 55 -12.97 -1.23 7.26
C HIS A 55 -12.41 -1.19 5.84
N TYR A 56 -11.61 -2.19 5.44
CA TYR A 56 -10.84 -2.13 4.20
C TYR A 56 -11.12 -3.34 3.28
N HIS A 57 -12.38 -3.77 3.22
CA HIS A 57 -12.81 -4.82 2.30
C HIS A 57 -13.05 -4.24 0.89
N VAL A 58 -12.50 -4.91 -0.12
CA VAL A 58 -12.79 -4.64 -1.53
C VAL A 58 -13.83 -5.65 -2.00
N ASP A 59 -14.89 -5.16 -2.64
CA ASP A 59 -15.97 -6.01 -3.14
C ASP A 59 -15.42 -7.13 -4.05
N THR A 60 -15.92 -8.35 -3.85
CA THR A 60 -15.48 -9.54 -4.58
C THR A 60 -15.74 -9.44 -6.09
N ARG A 61 -16.63 -8.56 -6.55
CA ARG A 61 -16.86 -8.26 -7.99
C ARG A 61 -15.73 -7.44 -8.61
N THR A 62 -14.96 -6.70 -7.82
CA THR A 62 -13.79 -5.94 -8.30
C THR A 62 -12.58 -6.84 -8.56
N HIS A 63 -12.47 -7.95 -7.84
CA HIS A 63 -11.34 -8.88 -7.96
C HIS A 63 -11.20 -9.56 -9.34
N PRO A 64 -12.26 -10.13 -9.95
CA PRO A 64 -12.18 -10.76 -11.27
C PRO A 64 -11.79 -9.77 -12.38
N HIS A 65 -12.34 -8.55 -12.33
CA HIS A 65 -12.10 -7.53 -13.34
C HIS A 65 -10.62 -7.12 -13.40
N ASN A 66 -9.99 -6.90 -12.25
CA ASN A 66 -8.56 -6.59 -12.18
C ASN A 66 -7.67 -7.77 -12.58
N ARG A 67 -8.05 -9.01 -12.23
CA ARG A 67 -7.30 -10.22 -12.62
C ARG A 67 -7.33 -10.44 -14.13
N ALA A 68 -8.50 -10.35 -14.76
CA ALA A 68 -8.66 -10.46 -16.20
C ALA A 68 -7.85 -9.40 -16.95
N HIS A 69 -7.83 -8.17 -16.45
CA HIS A 69 -7.02 -7.11 -17.06
C HIS A 69 -5.50 -7.38 -16.92
N THR A 70 -5.06 -7.91 -15.78
CA THR A 70 -3.66 -8.28 -15.53
C THR A 70 -3.23 -9.44 -16.43
N ASP A 71 -4.06 -10.47 -16.57
CA ASP A 71 -3.80 -11.65 -17.40
C ASP A 71 -3.74 -11.27 -18.90
N THR A 72 -4.66 -10.41 -19.33
CA THR A 72 -4.65 -9.81 -20.68
C THR A 72 -3.38 -9.01 -20.93
N MET A 73 -2.92 -8.21 -19.95
CA MET A 73 -1.66 -7.47 -20.06
C MET A 73 -0.43 -8.39 -20.12
N GLN A 74 -0.40 -9.50 -19.36
CA GLN A 74 0.70 -10.47 -19.41
C GLN A 74 0.78 -11.19 -20.76
N ASN A 75 -0.35 -11.62 -21.31
CA ASN A 75 -0.39 -12.28 -22.62
C ASN A 75 -0.13 -11.34 -23.81
N SER A 76 -0.34 -10.03 -23.65
CA SER A 76 -0.04 -9.03 -24.68
C SER A 76 1.43 -8.61 -24.75
N LYS A 77 2.27 -9.11 -23.82
CA LYS A 77 3.71 -8.82 -23.78
C LYS A 77 4.42 -9.73 -24.79
N PRO A 78 5.08 -9.21 -25.84
CA PRO A 78 5.79 -10.07 -26.78
C PRO A 78 6.93 -10.80 -26.06
N ALA A 79 7.05 -12.10 -26.32
CA ALA A 79 8.18 -12.91 -25.86
C ALA A 79 9.48 -12.25 -26.34
N ARG A 80 10.37 -12.01 -25.38
CA ARG A 80 11.66 -11.34 -25.60
C ARG A 80 12.65 -12.28 -26.27
#